data_AF-A0A964R1N7-F1
#
_entry.id   AF-A0A964R1N7-F1
#
_cell.length_a   1.000
_cell.length_b   1.000
_cell.length_c   1.000
_cell.angle_alpha   90.00
_cell.angle_beta   90.00
_cell.angle_gamma   90.00
#
_symmetry.space_group_name_H-M   'P 1'
#
loop_
_entity.id
_entity.type
_entity.pdbx_description
1 polymer ?
#
loop_
_entity_poly.entity_id
_entity_poly.type
_entity_poly.pdbx_seq_one_letter_code
_entity_poly.pdbx_strand_id
1 'polypeptide(L)'
;MNTTRVLIVLISLFSFQFSAFSQTYSIDWHKIAGGGGTSTNGQFSVSGTIGQPDASGAMTNGQYSVTGGFWVLPQAVQTLDAPTLTIAPATPGNATISWTPSTPGFVLQETWSLSPANWTNSPSGTTNPITVPATVPTKFYRLRYP
;
A
#
# COMPACT_ATOMS: atom_id res chain seq x y z
N MET A 1 -64.97 32.67 24.27
CA MET A 1 -63.55 32.38 24.57
C MET A 1 -62.73 33.60 24.15
N ASN A 2 -61.97 34.18 25.07
CA ASN A 2 -61.40 35.53 24.95
C ASN A 2 -60.17 35.47 24.04
N THR A 3 -60.09 36.30 23.00
CA THR A 3 -59.02 36.31 21.98
C THR A 3 -57.61 36.34 22.57
N THR A 4 -57.42 37.02 23.70
CA THR A 4 -56.16 37.06 24.47
C THR A 4 -55.73 35.69 25.00
N ARG A 5 -56.67 34.85 25.44
CA ARG A 5 -56.35 33.49 25.94
C ARG A 5 -55.95 32.57 24.80
N VAL A 6 -56.54 32.74 23.62
CA VAL A 6 -56.18 31.98 22.41
C VAL A 6 -54.77 32.36 21.94
N LEU A 7 -54.41 33.65 22.00
CA LEU A 7 -53.09 34.13 21.60
C LEU A 7 -51.96 33.58 22.51
N ILE A 8 -52.20 33.53 23.82
CA ILE A 8 -51.22 33.02 24.80
C ILE A 8 -50.95 31.52 24.57
N VAL A 9 -52.01 30.74 24.31
CA VAL A 9 -51.88 29.30 24.03
C VAL A 9 -51.10 29.06 22.72
N LEU A 10 -51.37 29.87 21.68
CA LEU A 10 -50.63 29.77 20.42
C LEU A 10 -49.15 30.10 20.58
N ILE A 11 -48.81 31.13 21.37
CA ILE A 11 -47.41 31.51 21.64
C ILE A 11 -46.71 30.44 22.47
N SER A 12 -47.36 29.84 23.47
CA SER A 12 -46.74 28.76 24.26
C SER A 12 -46.49 27.51 23.42
N LEU A 13 -47.38 27.18 22.48
CA LEU A 13 -47.21 26.07 21.54
C LEU A 13 -46.08 26.31 20.54
N PHE A 14 -45.89 27.56 20.08
CA PHE A 14 -44.82 27.90 19.13
C PHE A 14 -43.43 27.95 19.78
N SER A 15 -43.37 28.19 21.10
CA SER A 15 -42.13 28.26 21.89
C SER A 15 -41.51 26.89 22.19
N PHE A 16 -42.26 25.80 21.98
CA PHE A 16 -41.79 24.41 22.13
C PHE A 16 -41.25 23.87 20.79
N GLN A 17 -40.13 24.44 20.33
CA GLN A 17 -39.38 23.87 19.21
C GLN A 17 -38.54 22.71 19.75
N PHE A 18 -38.90 21.46 19.42
CA PHE A 18 -38.03 20.31 19.70
C PHE A 18 -36.78 20.43 18.81
N SER A 19 -35.62 20.73 19.40
CA SER A 19 -34.34 20.62 18.71
C SER A 19 -34.09 19.16 18.37
N ALA A 20 -34.17 18.81 17.08
CA ALA A 20 -33.74 17.50 16.61
C ALA A 20 -32.20 17.47 16.62
N PHE A 21 -31.62 16.59 17.43
CA PHE A 21 -30.19 16.32 17.37
C PHE A 21 -29.87 15.54 16.09
N SER A 22 -28.88 16.03 15.33
CA SER A 22 -28.33 15.29 14.19
C SER A 22 -27.72 13.98 14.70
N GLN A 23 -28.05 12.87 14.04
CA GLN A 23 -27.48 11.56 14.36
C GLN A 23 -26.03 11.52 13.87
N THR A 24 -25.12 11.01 14.71
CA THR A 24 -23.76 10.71 14.29
C THR A 24 -23.79 9.43 13.46
N TYR A 25 -23.59 9.56 12.15
CA TYR A 25 -23.41 8.43 11.26
C TYR A 25 -21.91 8.14 11.13
N SER A 26 -21.48 6.93 11.48
CA SER A 26 -20.19 6.40 11.05
C SER A 26 -20.42 5.25 10.08
N ILE A 27 -19.56 5.18 9.06
CA ILE A 27 -19.37 3.98 8.26
C ILE A 27 -18.00 3.45 8.70
N ASP A 28 -18.01 2.41 9.51
CA ASP A 28 -16.78 1.78 9.95
C ASP A 28 -16.20 0.95 8.81
N TRP A 29 -14.91 1.11 8.55
CA TRP A 29 -14.22 0.31 7.55
C TRP A 29 -13.69 -0.97 8.21
N HIS A 30 -13.92 -2.09 7.54
CA HIS A 30 -13.41 -3.39 7.96
C HIS A 30 -12.59 -3.99 6.83
N LYS A 31 -11.46 -4.60 7.19
CA LYS A 31 -10.56 -5.30 6.26
C LYS A 31 -10.29 -6.70 6.81
N ILE A 32 -10.41 -7.72 5.97
CA ILE A 32 -9.77 -9.02 6.25
C ILE A 32 -8.28 -8.83 5.93
N ALA A 33 -7.50 -8.56 6.98
CA ALA A 33 -6.09 -8.21 6.86
C ALA A 33 -5.15 -9.43 6.83
N GLY A 34 -5.67 -10.63 7.10
CA GLY A 34 -4.91 -11.86 7.12
C GLY A 34 -5.80 -13.03 6.72
N GLY A 35 -5.34 -13.80 5.74
CA GLY A 35 -5.99 -15.00 5.25
C GLY A 35 -4.99 -15.79 4.39
N GLY A 36 -5.13 -17.11 4.36
CA GLY A 36 -4.12 -18.01 3.81
C GLY A 36 -3.76 -19.12 4.77
N GLY A 37 -2.81 -19.96 4.37
CA GLY A 37 -2.33 -21.07 5.16
C GLY A 37 -1.59 -22.09 4.31
N THR A 38 -1.02 -23.08 4.98
CA THR A 38 -0.39 -24.23 4.36
C THR A 38 -1.28 -25.44 4.56
N SER A 39 -1.74 -26.02 3.46
CA SER A 39 -2.42 -27.32 3.44
C SER A 39 -1.41 -28.39 3.04
N THR A 40 -1.33 -29.47 3.81
CA THR A 40 -0.42 -30.58 3.51
C THR A 40 -1.08 -31.93 3.78
N ASN A 41 -0.67 -32.94 3.01
CA ASN A 41 -0.98 -34.35 3.28
C ASN A 41 0.28 -35.15 3.69
N GLY A 42 1.37 -34.48 4.06
CA GLY A 42 2.65 -35.08 4.42
C GLY A 42 3.61 -35.31 3.25
N GLN A 43 3.11 -35.56 2.03
CA GLN A 43 3.95 -35.74 0.83
C GLN A 43 4.01 -34.45 -0.02
N PHE A 44 2.92 -33.70 -0.07
CA PHE A 44 2.83 -32.43 -0.77
C PHE A 44 2.35 -31.32 0.17
N SER A 45 2.79 -30.11 -0.14
CA SER A 45 2.42 -28.91 0.59
C SER A 45 1.97 -27.84 -0.40
N VAL A 46 0.81 -27.24 -0.13
CA VAL A 46 0.27 -26.11 -0.88
C VAL A 46 0.13 -24.97 0.11
N SER A 47 0.87 -23.89 -0.13
CA SER A 47 0.77 -22.68 0.67
C SER A 47 0.22 -21.55 -0.18
N GLY A 48 -0.74 -20.81 0.36
CA GLY A 48 -1.34 -19.67 -0.32
C GLY A 48 -1.74 -18.59 0.67
N THR A 49 -1.93 -17.37 0.18
CA THR A 49 -2.53 -16.26 0.93
C THR A 49 -3.82 -15.84 0.26
N ILE A 50 -4.71 -15.19 1.01
CA ILE A 50 -5.83 -14.47 0.40
C ILE A 50 -5.23 -13.33 -0.45
N GLY A 51 -5.70 -13.19 -1.70
CA GLY A 51 -5.28 -12.06 -2.54
C GLY A 51 -5.99 -10.78 -2.08
N GLN A 52 -5.28 -9.65 -2.05
CA GLN A 52 -5.94 -8.34 -2.03
C GLN A 52 -5.83 -7.74 -3.44
N PRO A 53 -6.92 -7.24 -4.03
CA PRO A 53 -6.84 -6.51 -5.30
C PRO A 53 -6.04 -5.20 -5.17
N ASP A 54 -5.83 -4.69 -3.95
CA ASP A 54 -4.93 -3.57 -3.68
C ASP A 54 -3.43 -3.95 -3.72
N ALA A 55 -3.11 -5.25 -3.62
CA ALA A 55 -1.78 -5.82 -3.82
C ALA A 55 -1.49 -5.94 -5.33
N SER A 56 -1.76 -4.85 -6.04
CA SER A 56 -1.53 -4.72 -7.48
C SER A 56 -0.24 -3.95 -7.75
N GLY A 57 0.01 -3.63 -9.02
CA GLY A 57 1.15 -2.80 -9.40
C GLY A 57 1.14 -1.45 -8.67
N ALA A 58 2.31 -0.83 -8.55
CA ALA A 58 2.46 0.47 -7.92
C ALA A 58 1.43 1.49 -8.42
N MET A 59 0.69 2.09 -7.49
CA MET A 59 -0.14 3.27 -7.76
C MET A 59 0.78 4.48 -7.88
N THR A 60 0.86 5.08 -9.06
CA THR A 60 1.78 6.19 -9.34
C THR A 60 1.04 7.52 -9.52
N ASN A 61 1.65 8.60 -9.03
CA ASN A 61 1.27 9.97 -9.35
C ASN A 61 2.53 10.86 -9.37
N GLY A 62 3.05 11.13 -10.57
CA GLY A 62 4.32 11.85 -10.73
C GLY A 62 5.50 11.05 -10.17
N GLN A 63 6.26 11.65 -9.24
CA GLN A 63 7.41 11.00 -8.58
C GLN A 63 7.01 10.08 -7.42
N TYR A 64 5.73 10.05 -7.05
CA TYR A 64 5.24 9.26 -5.92
C TYR A 64 4.69 7.93 -6.40
N SER A 65 5.02 6.88 -5.65
CA SER A 65 4.57 5.51 -5.89
C SER A 65 4.17 4.90 -4.56
N VAL A 66 3.00 4.25 -4.53
CA VAL A 66 2.51 3.50 -3.37
C VAL A 66 2.18 2.08 -3.84
N THR A 67 2.79 1.09 -3.20
CA THR A 67 2.42 -0.31 -3.38
C THR A 67 1.71 -0.79 -2.12
N GLY A 68 0.43 -1.13 -2.28
CA GLY A 68 -0.38 -1.73 -1.22
C GLY A 68 -0.20 -3.24 -1.12
N GLY A 69 -0.99 -3.86 -0.24
CA GLY A 69 -1.08 -5.31 -0.13
C GLY A 69 -0.38 -5.96 1.06
N PHE A 70 -0.73 -7.22 1.29
CA PHE A 70 -0.17 -8.08 2.33
C PHE A 70 1.25 -8.56 2.00
N TRP A 71 1.58 -8.70 0.71
CA TRP A 71 2.91 -9.08 0.26
C TRP A 71 3.84 -7.88 0.37
N VAL A 72 4.77 -7.93 1.34
CA VAL A 72 5.77 -6.89 1.53
C VAL A 72 6.82 -7.00 0.43
N LEU A 73 6.52 -6.39 -0.72
CA LEU A 73 7.46 -6.29 -1.82
C LEU A 73 8.51 -5.22 -1.51
N PRO A 74 9.77 -5.42 -1.94
CA PRO A 74 10.73 -4.34 -1.96
C PRO A 74 10.24 -3.14 -2.78
N GLN A 75 10.76 -1.96 -2.49
CA GLN A 75 10.33 -0.72 -3.12
C GLN A 75 11.38 -0.22 -4.11
N ALA A 76 10.93 0.20 -5.29
CA ALA A 76 11.80 0.84 -6.27
C ALA A 76 11.87 2.35 -6.02
N VAL A 77 13.08 2.90 -6.03
CA VAL A 77 13.35 4.32 -6.08
C VAL A 77 13.86 4.63 -7.48
N GLN A 78 13.03 5.33 -8.25
CA GLN A 78 13.42 5.76 -9.59
C GLN A 78 14.49 6.84 -9.48
N THR A 79 15.50 6.74 -10.34
CA THR A 79 16.55 7.75 -10.49
C THR A 79 16.45 8.38 -11.86
N LEU A 80 16.57 9.71 -11.92
CA LEU A 80 16.55 10.44 -13.19
C LEU A 80 17.62 9.89 -14.15
N ASP A 81 17.28 9.80 -15.43
CA ASP A 81 18.13 9.31 -16.52
C ASP A 81 18.59 7.84 -16.40
N ALA A 82 18.05 7.07 -15.45
CA ALA A 82 18.26 5.63 -15.36
C ALA A 82 17.15 4.85 -16.08
N PRO A 83 17.41 3.58 -16.46
CA PRO A 83 16.36 2.66 -16.85
C PRO A 83 15.25 2.57 -15.80
N THR A 84 14.02 2.33 -16.25
CA THR A 84 12.88 2.18 -15.36
C THR A 84 13.03 0.89 -14.55
N LEU A 85 13.16 1.01 -13.23
CA LEU A 85 13.26 -0.12 -12.31
C LEU A 85 11.86 -0.62 -11.95
N THR A 86 11.57 -1.89 -12.19
CA THR A 86 10.29 -2.54 -11.91
C THR A 86 10.48 -3.65 -10.89
N ILE A 87 9.51 -3.80 -9.99
CA ILE A 87 9.47 -4.88 -9.00
C ILE A 87 8.13 -5.57 -9.10
N ALA A 88 8.14 -6.89 -9.25
CA ALA A 88 6.95 -7.73 -9.36
C ALA A 88 7.03 -8.94 -8.41
N PRO A 89 5.89 -9.45 -7.92
CA PRO A 89 5.87 -10.72 -7.18
C PRO A 89 6.49 -11.87 -8.00
N ALA A 90 7.19 -12.78 -7.32
CA ALA A 90 7.73 -14.00 -7.92
C ALA A 90 7.09 -15.24 -7.27
N THR A 91 7.89 -16.16 -6.73
CA THR A 91 7.42 -17.25 -5.88
C THR A 91 7.04 -16.73 -4.48
N PRO A 92 6.27 -17.49 -3.67
CA PRO A 92 5.94 -17.07 -2.31
C PRO A 92 7.17 -16.63 -1.50
N GLY A 93 7.12 -15.42 -0.95
CA GLY A 93 8.24 -14.81 -0.21
C GLY A 93 9.35 -14.20 -1.06
N ASN A 94 9.20 -14.13 -2.39
CA ASN A 94 10.19 -13.56 -3.30
C ASN A 94 9.58 -12.52 -4.25
N ALA A 95 10.43 -11.62 -4.73
CA ALA A 95 10.12 -10.62 -5.75
C ALA A 95 11.17 -10.64 -6.85
N THR A 96 10.74 -10.39 -8.09
CA THR A 96 11.62 -10.17 -9.23
C THR A 96 11.83 -8.68 -9.40
N ILE A 97 13.09 -8.27 -9.43
CA ILE A 97 13.52 -6.92 -9.81
C ILE A 97 14.03 -6.98 -11.24
N SER A 98 13.57 -6.05 -12.07
CA SER A 98 14.03 -5.92 -13.45
C SER A 98 14.08 -4.46 -13.86
N TRP A 99 14.83 -4.15 -14.91
CA TRP A 99 14.83 -2.81 -15.47
C TRP A 99 14.86 -2.78 -16.99
N THR A 100 14.32 -1.72 -17.58
CA THR A 100 14.24 -1.54 -19.02
C THR A 100 14.41 -0.06 -19.39
N PRO A 101 15.21 0.28 -20.42
CA PRO A 101 16.06 -0.61 -21.23
C PRO A 101 17.24 -1.19 -20.43
N SER A 102 17.77 -2.34 -20.85
CA SER A 102 18.97 -2.95 -20.24
C SER A 102 20.26 -2.21 -20.62
N THR A 103 20.32 -0.91 -20.33
CA THR A 103 21.45 -0.04 -20.65
C THR A 103 22.69 -0.49 -19.86
N PRO A 104 23.83 -0.79 -20.53
CA PRO A 104 25.06 -1.16 -19.86
C PRO A 104 25.56 -0.08 -18.90
N GLY A 105 26.22 -0.51 -17.83
CA GLY A 105 26.83 0.38 -16.84
C GLY A 105 26.00 0.55 -15.58
N PHE A 106 24.67 0.46 -15.61
CA PHE A 106 23.87 0.57 -14.38
C PHE A 106 24.06 -0.62 -13.44
N VAL A 107 24.30 -0.33 -12.16
CA VAL A 107 24.34 -1.31 -11.07
C VAL A 107 23.12 -1.16 -10.17
N LEU A 108 22.63 -2.27 -9.64
CA LEU A 108 21.57 -2.26 -8.63
C LEU A 108 22.17 -1.85 -7.27
N GLN A 109 21.57 -0.86 -6.63
CA GLN A 109 21.87 -0.49 -5.25
C GLN A 109 20.68 -0.76 -4.34
N GLU A 110 20.97 -1.01 -3.07
CA GLU A 110 19.97 -1.31 -2.06
C GLU A 110 20.20 -0.50 -0.76
N THR A 111 19.13 -0.22 -0.02
CA THR A 111 19.17 0.42 1.31
C THR A 111 17.99 -0.04 2.17
N TRP A 112 18.14 0.01 3.48
CA TRP A 112 17.08 -0.29 4.45
C TRP A 112 16.29 0.96 4.90
N SER A 113 16.80 2.16 4.64
CA SER A 113 16.14 3.42 4.97
C SER A 113 16.36 4.44 3.86
N LEU A 114 15.39 5.33 3.67
CA LEU A 114 15.50 6.53 2.83
C LEU A 114 15.84 7.78 3.64
N SER A 115 15.82 7.72 4.97
CA SER A 115 16.12 8.84 5.86
C SER A 115 16.75 8.36 7.18
N PRO A 116 18.08 8.50 7.37
CA PRO A 116 19.07 8.79 6.34
C PRO A 116 19.22 7.61 5.36
N ALA A 117 19.48 7.91 4.09
CA ALA A 117 19.70 6.88 3.08
C ALA A 117 21.17 6.42 3.07
N ASN A 118 21.40 5.10 3.19
CA ASN A 118 22.73 4.48 3.13
C ASN A 118 22.76 3.44 2.01
N TRP A 119 22.93 3.90 0.77
CA TRP A 119 22.91 3.04 -0.41
C TRP A 119 24.21 2.25 -0.57
N THR A 120 24.09 0.94 -0.74
CA THR A 120 25.20 0.02 -1.04
C THR A 120 24.92 -0.74 -2.33
N ASN A 121 25.97 -1.19 -3.02
CA ASN A 121 25.79 -2.04 -4.20
C ASN A 121 25.17 -3.38 -3.79
N SER A 122 24.13 -3.80 -4.53
CA SER A 122 23.53 -5.12 -4.37
C SER A 122 24.54 -6.20 -4.79
N PRO A 123 24.56 -7.37 -4.13
CA PRO A 123 25.35 -8.53 -4.56
C PRO A 123 25.05 -8.97 -6.01
N SER A 124 23.87 -8.63 -6.54
CA SER A 124 23.49 -8.93 -7.93
C SER A 124 24.26 -8.12 -8.97
N GLY A 125 24.91 -7.01 -8.60
CA GLY A 125 25.63 -6.13 -9.53
C GLY A 125 24.73 -5.64 -10.67
N THR A 126 25.07 -6.04 -11.90
CA THR A 126 24.39 -5.66 -13.15
C THR A 126 23.38 -6.71 -13.65
N THR A 127 23.17 -7.80 -12.90
CA THR A 127 22.25 -8.88 -13.31
C THR A 127 20.81 -8.39 -13.41
N ASN A 128 20.19 -8.58 -14.58
CA ASN A 128 18.82 -8.17 -14.90
C ASN A 128 18.13 -9.25 -15.75
N PRO A 129 17.01 -9.84 -15.30
CA PRO A 129 16.33 -9.64 -14.01
C PRO A 129 17.03 -10.38 -12.85
N ILE A 130 16.65 -10.06 -11.62
CA ILE A 130 17.11 -10.74 -10.39
C ILE A 130 15.94 -11.04 -9.45
N THR A 131 15.95 -12.22 -8.81
CA THR A 131 15.00 -12.59 -7.75
C THR A 131 15.61 -12.28 -6.38
N VAL A 132 14.86 -11.59 -5.54
CA VAL A 132 15.25 -11.23 -4.17
C VAL A 132 14.17 -11.64 -3.15
N PRO A 133 14.53 -11.86 -1.87
CA PRO A 133 13.54 -12.08 -0.83
C PRO A 133 12.63 -10.86 -0.62
N ALA A 134 11.31 -11.10 -0.56
CA ALA A 134 10.29 -10.12 -0.22
C ALA A 134 9.96 -10.25 1.27
N THR A 135 10.80 -9.64 2.11
CA THR A 135 10.75 -9.78 3.58
C THR A 135 10.58 -8.44 4.27
N VAL A 136 10.18 -8.49 5.54
CA VAL A 136 10.04 -7.33 6.43
C VAL A 136 11.28 -7.25 7.33
N PRO A 137 11.91 -6.07 7.54
CA PRO A 137 11.54 -4.75 7.00
C PRO A 137 11.74 -4.64 5.49
N THR A 138 10.96 -3.79 4.84
CA THR A 138 11.05 -3.60 3.39
C THR A 138 12.38 -2.99 2.99
N LYS A 139 13.06 -3.58 2.01
CA LYS A 139 14.26 -3.01 1.40
C LYS A 139 13.89 -2.12 0.21
N PHE A 140 14.68 -1.07 -0.03
CA PHE A 140 14.56 -0.17 -1.16
C PHE A 140 15.67 -0.45 -2.16
N TYR A 141 15.36 -0.35 -3.45
CA TYR A 141 16.29 -0.58 -4.55
C TYR A 141 16.29 0.61 -5.51
N ARG A 142 17.45 0.93 -6.09
CA ARG A 142 17.59 1.91 -7.17
C ARG A 142 18.62 1.45 -8.17
N LEU A 143 18.59 2.02 -9.37
CA LEU A 143 19.71 1.92 -10.29
C LEU A 143 20.67 3.07 -10.08
N ARG A 144 21.97 2.80 -10.24
CA ARG A 144 22.99 3.82 -10.21
C ARG A 144 23.99 3.55 -11.33
N TYR A 145 24.29 4.58 -12.11
CA TYR A 145 25.48 4.54 -12.96
C TYR A 145 26.71 4.74 -12.06
N PRO A 146 27.76 3.90 -12.20
CA PRO A 146 29.00 3.96 -11.43
C PRO A 146 29.58 5.37 -11.35
#